data_AF-A0A6P2ACM2-F1
#
_entry.id   AF-A0A6P2ACM2-F1
#
_cell.length_a   1.000
_cell.length_b   1.000
_cell.length_c   1.000
_cell.angle_alpha   90.00
_cell.angle_beta   90.00
_cell.angle_gamma   90.00
#
_symmetry.space_group_name_H-M   'P 1'
#
loop_
_entity.id
_entity.type
_entity.pdbx_description
1 polymer ?
#
loop_
_entity_poly.entity_id
_entity_poly.type
_entity_poly.pdbx_seq_one_letter_code
_entity_poly.pdbx_strand_id
1 'polypeptide(L)'
;MKKTQWTSNPLSQGSYTSFKPGQLTEFSEFFYVEEDGEISQEVRVDQLIFAGENFSDEFYGYMNGAAQTGRLAAQIIIREIG
;
A
#
# COMPACT_ATOMS: atom_id res chain seq x y z
N MET A 1 -11.84 -23.14 20.81
CA MET A 1 -11.97 -22.14 19.72
C MET A 1 -10.72 -21.25 19.75
N LYS A 2 -9.93 -21.20 18.68
CA LYS A 2 -8.79 -20.28 18.59
C LYS A 2 -9.32 -18.91 18.11
N LYS A 3 -8.91 -17.84 18.79
CA LYS A 3 -9.24 -16.45 18.40
C LYS A 3 -7.95 -15.76 17.95
N THR A 4 -8.04 -14.99 16.87
CA THR A 4 -6.95 -14.13 16.45
C THR A 4 -6.83 -12.93 17.41
N GLN A 5 -5.62 -12.38 17.50
CA GLN A 5 -5.27 -11.28 18.40
C GLN A 5 -4.58 -10.14 17.62
N TRP A 6 -5.14 -9.82 16.44
CA TRP A 6 -4.55 -8.85 15.51
C TRP A 6 -4.42 -7.44 16.11
N THR A 7 -5.39 -7.02 16.92
CA THR A 7 -5.40 -5.69 17.57
C THR A 7 -4.42 -5.59 18.74
N SER A 8 -4.06 -6.70 19.38
CA SER A 8 -3.08 -6.73 20.48
C SER A 8 -1.68 -7.13 20.03
N ASN A 9 -1.51 -7.58 18.79
CA ASN A 9 -0.19 -7.87 18.23
C ASN A 9 0.54 -6.56 17.92
N PRO A 10 1.75 -6.32 18.48
CA PRO A 10 2.47 -5.06 18.31
C PRO A 10 2.95 -4.78 16.88
N LEU A 11 3.03 -5.81 16.03
CA LEU A 11 3.47 -5.66 14.64
C LEU A 11 2.33 -5.33 13.67
N SER A 12 1.09 -5.69 13.99
CA SER A 12 -0.08 -5.41 13.14
C SER A 12 -0.96 -4.28 13.69
N GLN A 13 -1.14 -4.22 15.02
CA GLN A 13 -1.92 -3.19 15.73
C GLN A 13 -3.36 -3.00 15.22
N GLY A 14 -3.88 -3.99 14.49
CA GLY A 14 -5.08 -3.88 13.67
C GLY A 14 -5.14 -5.03 12.68
N SER A 15 -6.18 -5.04 11.85
CA SER A 15 -6.38 -6.08 10.82
C SER A 15 -5.92 -5.58 9.45
N TYR A 16 -6.61 -4.57 8.93
CA TYR A 16 -6.39 -3.99 7.61
C TYR A 16 -6.93 -2.56 7.61
N THR A 17 -6.62 -1.85 6.53
CA THR A 17 -6.91 -0.44 6.34
C THR A 17 -8.42 -0.19 6.26
N SER A 18 -8.86 0.84 6.98
CA SER A 18 -10.22 1.34 6.90
C SER A 18 -10.17 2.86 7.07
N PHE A 19 -10.60 3.58 6.04
CA PHE A 19 -10.55 5.04 6.01
C PHE A 19 -11.75 5.66 6.71
N LYS A 20 -11.51 6.65 7.56
CA LYS A 20 -12.55 7.53 8.07
C LYS A 20 -13.00 8.49 6.95
N PRO A 21 -14.21 9.08 7.06
CA PRO A 21 -14.64 10.11 6.12
C PRO A 21 -13.57 11.20 5.94
N GLY A 22 -13.23 11.50 4.69
CA GLY A 22 -12.19 12.49 4.31
C GLY A 22 -10.77 11.95 4.19
N GLN A 23 -10.40 10.85 4.86
CA GLN A 23 -9.02 10.36 4.83
C GLN A 23 -8.59 9.82 3.47
N LEU A 24 -9.51 9.17 2.74
CA LEU A 24 -9.20 8.65 1.41
C LEU A 24 -8.78 9.79 0.46
N THR A 25 -9.49 10.92 0.51
CA THR A 25 -9.17 12.10 -0.31
C THR A 25 -7.98 12.89 0.22
N GLU A 26 -7.76 12.90 1.54
CA GLU A 26 -6.62 13.56 2.17
C GLU A 26 -5.30 12.87 1.80
N PHE A 27 -5.29 11.54 1.71
CA PHE A 27 -4.10 10.75 1.42
C PHE A 27 -4.03 10.24 -0.03
N SER A 28 -4.79 10.83 -0.96
CA SER A 28 -4.88 10.32 -2.33
C SER A 28 -3.55 10.29 -3.08
N GLU A 29 -2.63 11.22 -2.78
CA GLU A 29 -1.28 11.27 -3.34
C GLU A 29 -0.37 10.14 -2.87
N PHE A 30 -0.75 9.45 -1.78
CA PHE A 30 0.00 8.33 -1.19
C PHE A 30 -0.57 6.97 -1.58
N PHE A 31 -1.25 6.87 -2.72
CA PHE A 31 -1.60 5.59 -3.32
C PHE A 31 -0.79 5.35 -4.58
N TYR A 32 -0.41 4.10 -4.82
CA TYR A 32 -0.02 3.67 -6.14
C TYR A 32 -1.26 3.72 -7.02
N VAL A 33 -1.09 4.26 -8.23
CA VAL A 33 -2.07 4.19 -9.30
C VAL A 33 -1.39 3.50 -10.47
N GLU A 34 -2.02 2.44 -10.97
CA GLU A 34 -1.54 1.63 -12.10
C GLU A 34 -2.56 1.74 -13.24
N GLU A 35 -2.16 2.42 -14.32
CA GLU A 35 -3.02 2.62 -15.50
C GLU A 35 -2.39 1.90 -16.69
N ASP A 36 -3.16 1.02 -17.33
CA ASP A 36 -2.71 0.21 -18.48
C ASP A 36 -1.40 -0.58 -18.23
N GLY A 37 -1.14 -0.95 -16.97
CA GLY A 37 0.05 -1.70 -16.56
C GLY A 37 1.30 -0.84 -16.29
N GLU A 38 1.17 0.49 -16.34
CA GLU A 38 2.23 1.44 -16.03
C GLU A 38 1.93 2.20 -14.73
N ILE A 39 2.99 2.59 -14.01
CA ILE A 39 2.85 3.34 -12.75
C ILE A 39 2.60 4.82 -13.09
N SER A 40 1.39 5.30 -12.86
CA SER A 40 1.03 6.71 -13.05
C SER A 40 1.23 7.54 -11.77
N GLN A 41 1.19 6.90 -10.60
CA GLN A 41 1.50 7.52 -9.30
C GLN A 41 2.33 6.59 -8.42
N GLU A 42 3.41 7.11 -7.83
CA GLU A 42 4.36 6.37 -7.00
C GLU A 42 4.27 6.79 -5.54
N VAL A 43 4.42 5.85 -4.61
CA VAL A 43 4.44 6.15 -3.18
C VAL A 43 5.87 6.10 -2.65
N ARG A 44 6.54 7.25 -2.70
CA ARG A 44 7.91 7.40 -2.21
C ARG A 44 8.21 8.80 -1.67
N VAL A 45 9.21 8.86 -0.79
CA VAL A 45 9.83 10.09 -0.31
C VAL A 45 11.32 9.96 -0.49
N ASP A 46 11.89 10.68 -1.46
CA ASP A 46 13.28 10.51 -1.91
C ASP A 46 13.58 9.02 -2.23
N GLN A 47 14.54 8.42 -1.52
CA GLN A 47 14.93 7.01 -1.66
C GLN A 47 14.11 6.05 -0.79
N LEU A 48 13.09 6.55 -0.08
CA LEU A 48 12.20 5.73 0.75
C LEU A 48 10.96 5.37 -0.05
N ILE A 49 10.86 4.10 -0.44
CA ILE A 49 9.72 3.57 -1.20
C ILE A 49 8.85 2.75 -0.26
N PHE A 50 7.55 3.02 -0.27
CA PHE A 50 6.59 2.35 0.60
C PHE A 50 5.78 1.33 -0.20
N ALA A 51 5.36 0.25 0.46
CA ALA A 51 4.50 -0.79 -0.10
C ALA A 51 3.66 -1.43 1.00
N GLY A 52 2.51 -2.00 0.62
CA GLY A 52 1.52 -2.52 1.56
C GLY A 52 0.11 -2.33 1.03
N GLU A 53 -0.83 -3.08 1.60
CA GLU A 53 -2.25 -3.00 1.20
C GLU A 53 -2.84 -1.59 1.35
N ASN A 54 -2.34 -0.80 2.29
CA ASN A 54 -2.80 0.55 2.56
C ASN A 54 -2.34 1.58 1.51
N PHE A 55 -1.53 1.17 0.53
CA PHE A 55 -0.98 2.03 -0.51
C PHE A 55 -1.57 1.72 -1.90
N SER A 56 -2.53 0.81 -2.05
CA SER A 56 -3.20 0.53 -3.34
C SER A 56 -4.45 1.38 -3.47
N ASP A 57 -4.63 2.06 -4.60
CA ASP A 57 -5.87 2.77 -4.93
C ASP A 57 -7.01 1.80 -5.29
N GLU A 58 -6.67 0.68 -5.94
CA GLU A 58 -7.61 -0.28 -6.50
C GLU A 58 -8.04 -1.37 -5.50
N PHE A 59 -7.13 -1.79 -4.61
CA PHE A 59 -7.30 -2.97 -3.75
C PHE A 59 -6.92 -2.71 -2.28
N TYR A 60 -7.22 -1.54 -1.73
CA TYR A 60 -6.96 -1.24 -0.32
C TYR A 60 -7.67 -2.23 0.62
N GLY A 61 -6.97 -2.70 1.66
CA GLY A 61 -7.51 -3.67 2.62
C GLY A 61 -7.50 -5.12 2.13
N TYR A 62 -6.92 -5.42 0.96
CA TYR A 62 -6.85 -6.75 0.37
C TYR A 62 -5.41 -7.19 0.09
N MET A 63 -5.20 -8.51 0.09
CA MET A 63 -3.91 -9.12 -0.25
C MET A 63 -3.45 -8.77 -1.68
N ASN A 64 -4.38 -8.55 -2.61
CA ASN A 64 -4.08 -8.11 -3.97
C ASN A 64 -3.38 -6.74 -3.97
N GLY A 65 -3.82 -5.80 -3.14
CA GLY A 65 -3.17 -4.50 -3.00
C GLY A 65 -1.76 -4.62 -2.43
N ALA A 66 -1.55 -5.49 -1.44
CA ALA A 66 -0.20 -5.76 -0.93
C ALA A 66 0.72 -6.36 -2.02
N ALA A 67 0.20 -7.29 -2.84
CA ALA A 67 0.97 -7.89 -3.93
C ALA A 67 1.26 -6.90 -5.07
N GLN A 68 0.26 -6.09 -5.45
CA GLN A 68 0.38 -5.03 -6.46
C GLN A 68 1.43 -4.01 -6.03
N THR A 69 1.23 -3.34 -4.89
CA THR A 69 2.15 -2.30 -4.41
C THR A 69 3.58 -2.83 -4.19
N GLY A 70 3.74 -4.09 -3.77
CA GLY A 70 5.06 -4.72 -3.67
C GLY A 70 5.76 -4.88 -5.03
N ARG A 71 5.02 -5.29 -6.07
CA ARG A 71 5.55 -5.35 -7.45
C ARG A 71 5.95 -3.97 -7.96
N LEU A 72 5.07 -2.97 -7.77
CA LEU A 72 5.31 -1.60 -8.26
C LEU A 72 6.52 -0.96 -7.56
N ALA A 73 6.63 -1.10 -6.24
CA ALA A 73 7.79 -0.65 -5.47
C ALA A 73 9.10 -1.28 -5.97
N ALA A 74 9.08 -2.58 -6.28
CA ALA A 74 10.25 -3.28 -6.84
C ALA A 74 10.62 -2.76 -8.24
N GLN A 75 9.64 -2.43 -9.09
CA GLN A 75 9.88 -1.83 -10.41
C GLN A 75 10.55 -0.45 -10.29
N ILE A 76 10.12 0.37 -9.33
CA ILE A 76 10.76 1.67 -9.04
C ILE A 76 12.23 1.44 -8.66
N ILE A 77 12.51 0.52 -7.74
CA ILE A 77 13.89 0.21 -7.32
C ILE A 77 14.74 -0.20 -8.53
N ILE A 78 14.25 -1.14 -9.35
CA ILE A 78 14.97 -1.63 -10.54
C ILE A 78 15.29 -0.46 -11.49
N ARG A 79 14.35 0.46 -11.69
CA ARG A 79 14.52 1.63 -12.56
C ARG A 79 15.54 2.63 -12.01
N GLU A 80 15.74 2.70 -10.70
CA GLU A 80 16.73 3.62 -10.10
C GLU A 80 18.14 3.06 -10.03
N ILE A 81 18.28 1.73 -9.92
CA ILE A 81 19.60 1.08 -9.80
C ILE A 81 20.13 0.52 -11.12
N GLY A 82 19.26 0.34 -12.13
CA GLY A 82 19.59 -0.21 -13.45
C GLY A 82 19.95 0.89 -14.45
#